data_AF-A0A3B9Z570-F1
#
_entry.id   AF-A0A3B9Z570-F1
#
_cell.length_a   1.000
_cell.length_b   1.000
_cell.length_c   1.000
_cell.angle_alpha   90.00
_cell.angle_beta   90.00
_cell.angle_gamma   90.00
#
_symmetry.space_group_name_H-M   'P 1'
#
loop_
_entity.id
_entity.type
_entity.pdbx_description
1 polymer ?
#
loop_
_entity_poly.entity_id
_entity_poly.type
_entity_poly.pdbx_seq_one_letter_code
_entity_poly.pdbx_strand_id
1 'polypeptide(L)'
;YPGEVATDGGTRWLWWGLSMLPFLYIVFTLYTGLGDSIARQPEGAKGLIELARNVTIVSWCFYPIVFILPMIGLATAGSINTYVQVGYTISDIIAKAGYGVLIYQIAVAKSTAHVEEPALA
;
A
#
# COMPACT_ATOMS: atom_id res chain seq x y z
N TYR A 1 0.07 18.63 -5.65
CA TYR A 1 -0.21 17.74 -6.81
C TYR A 1 -1.23 18.44 -7.71
N PRO A 2 -0.92 18.72 -8.99
CA PRO A 2 -1.78 19.56 -9.85
C PRO A 2 -3.23 19.06 -9.99
N GLY A 3 -3.42 17.73 -10.04
CA GLY A 3 -4.77 17.14 -10.06
C GLY A 3 -5.58 17.42 -8.79
N GLU A 4 -4.95 17.58 -7.63
CA GLU A 4 -5.66 17.84 -6.36
C GLU A 4 -6.24 19.25 -6.30
N VAL A 5 -5.46 20.23 -6.77
CA VAL A 5 -5.77 21.67 -6.68
C VAL A 5 -6.56 22.19 -7.87
N ALA A 6 -6.73 21.37 -8.91
CA ALA A 6 -7.50 21.72 -10.09
C ALA A 6 -9.00 21.88 -9.76
N THR A 7 -9.59 22.93 -10.30
CA THR A 7 -11.01 23.28 -10.12
C THR A 7 -11.91 22.76 -11.25
N ASP A 8 -11.34 22.32 -12.37
CA ASP A 8 -12.05 21.71 -13.50
C ASP A 8 -11.82 20.20 -13.58
N GLY A 9 -12.83 19.45 -14.02
CA GLY A 9 -12.77 17.99 -14.10
C GLY A 9 -11.76 17.46 -15.12
N GLY A 10 -11.53 18.18 -16.23
CA GLY A 10 -10.63 17.74 -17.30
C GLY A 10 -9.18 17.65 -16.82
N THR A 11 -8.71 18.69 -16.15
CA THR A 11 -7.38 18.73 -15.53
C THR A 11 -7.22 17.65 -14.47
N ARG A 12 -8.24 17.41 -13.64
CA ARG A 12 -8.21 16.35 -12.61
C ARG A 12 -8.05 14.96 -13.23
N TRP A 13 -8.83 14.64 -14.27
CA TRP A 13 -8.74 13.36 -14.98
C TRP A 13 -7.39 13.17 -15.68
N LEU A 14 -6.86 14.20 -16.31
CA LEU A 14 -5.54 14.16 -16.96
C LEU A 14 -4.45 13.77 -15.95
N TRP A 15 -4.38 14.49 -14.83
CA TRP A 15 -3.36 14.24 -13.82
C TRP A 15 -3.56 12.88 -13.12
N TRP A 16 -4.80 12.48 -12.86
CA TRP A 16 -5.10 11.14 -12.35
C TRP A 16 -4.56 10.06 -13.28
N GLY A 17 -4.88 10.12 -14.58
CA GLY A 17 -4.40 9.14 -15.56
C GLY A 17 -2.88 9.09 -15.63
N LEU A 18 -2.21 10.25 -15.64
CA LEU A 18 -0.74 10.32 -15.61
C LEU A 18 -0.16 9.73 -14.32
N SER A 19 -0.81 9.95 -13.17
CA SER A 19 -0.36 9.40 -11.88
C SER A 19 -0.56 7.89 -11.75
N MET A 20 -1.53 7.33 -12.48
CA MET A 20 -1.76 5.88 -12.49
C MET A 20 -0.63 5.11 -13.16
N LEU A 21 0.10 5.71 -14.12
CA LEU A 21 1.22 5.05 -14.79
C LEU A 21 2.36 4.65 -13.81
N PRO A 22 2.98 5.57 -13.04
CA PRO A 22 3.99 5.19 -12.06
C PRO A 22 3.40 4.37 -10.91
N PHE A 23 2.15 4.62 -10.51
CA PHE A 23 1.50 3.84 -9.46
C PHE A 23 1.37 2.35 -9.83
N LEU A 24 0.83 2.06 -11.02
CA LEU A 24 0.68 0.68 -11.50
C LEU A 24 2.03 0.01 -11.71
N TYR A 25 3.05 0.76 -12.14
CA TYR A 25 4.42 0.26 -12.22
C TYR A 25 4.98 -0.15 -10.84
N ILE A 26 4.76 0.66 -9.80
CA ILE A 26 5.18 0.33 -8.43
C ILE A 26 4.44 -0.91 -7.93
N VAL A 27 3.11 -0.99 -8.11
CA VAL A 27 2.31 -2.16 -7.70
C VAL A 27 2.78 -3.43 -8.42
N PHE A 28 3.01 -3.34 -9.73
CA PHE A 28 3.53 -4.45 -10.53
C PHE A 28 4.90 -4.92 -10.03
N THR A 29 5.80 -3.98 -9.77
CA THR A 29 7.16 -4.26 -9.28
C THR A 29 7.13 -4.87 -7.87
N LEU A 30 6.25 -4.39 -6.98
CA LEU A 30 6.04 -4.98 -5.67
C LEU A 30 5.49 -6.41 -5.77
N TYR A 31 4.56 -6.66 -6.67
CA TYR A 31 3.95 -7.97 -6.79
C TYR A 31 4.89 -9.02 -7.38
N THR A 32 5.53 -8.68 -8.50
CA THR A 32 6.41 -9.60 -9.25
C THR A 32 7.84 -9.62 -8.68
N GLY A 33 8.45 -8.47 -8.44
CA GLY A 33 9.83 -8.35 -7.98
C GLY A 33 10.05 -8.84 -6.55
N LEU A 34 9.07 -8.67 -5.66
CA LEU A 34 9.17 -9.17 -4.29
C LEU A 34 8.89 -10.67 -4.21
N GLY A 35 8.10 -11.25 -5.14
CA GLY A 35 7.76 -12.67 -5.15
C GLY A 35 9.01 -13.57 -5.18
N ASP A 36 9.94 -13.27 -6.08
CA ASP A 36 11.20 -14.03 -6.21
C ASP A 36 12.09 -13.88 -4.96
N SER A 37 12.07 -12.70 -4.33
CA SER A 37 12.82 -12.44 -3.10
C SER A 37 12.24 -13.16 -1.90
N ILE A 38 10.90 -13.24 -1.80
CA ILE A 38 10.17 -13.97 -0.74
C ILE A 38 10.54 -15.45 -0.75
N ALA A 39 10.63 -16.07 -1.92
CA ALA A 39 10.97 -17.50 -2.04
C ALA A 39 12.32 -17.85 -1.37
N ARG A 40 13.25 -16.89 -1.30
CA ARG A 40 14.59 -17.03 -0.72
C ARG A 40 14.67 -16.68 0.77
N GLN A 41 13.57 -16.27 1.40
CA GLN A 41 13.56 -15.92 2.83
C GLN A 41 13.45 -17.18 3.72
N PRO A 42 13.83 -17.10 5.01
CA PRO A 42 13.57 -18.16 5.97
C PRO A 42 12.08 -18.49 6.08
N GLU A 43 11.70 -19.74 6.34
CA GLU A 43 10.29 -20.18 6.38
C GLU A 43 9.43 -19.32 7.31
N GLY A 44 9.95 -18.98 8.50
CA GLY A 44 9.25 -18.13 9.47
C GLY A 44 9.00 -16.68 9.00
N ALA A 45 9.68 -16.21 7.95
CA ALA A 45 9.54 -14.85 7.43
C ALA A 45 8.71 -14.77 6.13
N LYS A 46 8.59 -15.86 5.35
CA LYS A 46 7.94 -15.84 4.02
C LYS A 46 6.51 -15.33 4.08
N GLY A 47 5.67 -15.95 4.90
CA GLY A 47 4.26 -15.59 5.03
C GLY A 47 4.05 -14.16 5.54
N LEU A 48 4.94 -13.68 6.43
CA LEU A 48 4.89 -12.31 6.93
C LEU A 48 5.21 -11.28 5.84
N ILE A 49 6.17 -11.58 4.96
CA ILE A 49 6.53 -10.70 3.85
C ILE A 49 5.45 -10.70 2.76
N GLU A 50 4.82 -11.85 2.50
CA GLU A 50 3.64 -11.92 1.61
C GLU A 50 2.48 -11.09 2.15
N LEU A 51 2.21 -11.20 3.45
CA LEU A 51 1.18 -10.39 4.11
C LEU A 51 1.52 -8.91 4.04
N ALA A 52 2.76 -8.51 4.37
CA ALA A 52 3.21 -7.13 4.29
C ALA A 52 3.01 -6.56 2.88
N ARG A 53 3.44 -7.29 1.83
CA ARG A 53 3.24 -6.90 0.43
C ARG A 53 1.76 -6.67 0.10
N ASN A 54 0.91 -7.62 0.47
CA ASN A 54 -0.52 -7.55 0.16
C ASN A 54 -1.20 -6.40 0.90
N VAL A 55 -0.85 -6.19 2.18
CA VAL A 55 -1.34 -5.06 2.98
C VAL A 55 -0.94 -3.72 2.35
N THR A 56 0.31 -3.57 1.90
CA THR A 56 0.76 -2.35 1.19
C THR A 56 -0.08 -2.11 -0.05
N ILE A 57 -0.23 -3.10 -0.94
CA ILE A 57 -0.96 -2.93 -2.20
C ILE A 57 -2.42 -2.57 -1.93
N VAL A 58 -3.10 -3.31 -1.05
CA VAL A 58 -4.53 -3.10 -0.74
C VAL A 58 -4.76 -1.73 -0.13
N SER A 59 -3.95 -1.33 0.87
CA SER A 59 -4.09 -0.03 1.52
C SER A 59 -3.77 1.13 0.57
N TRP A 60 -2.81 0.97 -0.33
CA TRP A 60 -2.43 2.01 -1.28
C TRP A 60 -3.46 2.20 -2.41
N CYS A 61 -4.17 1.14 -2.80
CA CYS A 61 -5.26 1.24 -3.77
C CYS A 61 -6.43 2.13 -3.30
N PHE A 62 -6.54 2.40 -2.00
CA PHE A 62 -7.55 3.31 -1.46
C PHE A 62 -7.41 4.74 -2.02
N TYR A 63 -6.17 5.22 -2.21
CA TYR A 63 -5.87 6.58 -2.67
C TYR A 63 -6.43 6.92 -4.06
N PRO A 64 -6.11 6.15 -5.14
CA PRO A 64 -6.66 6.45 -6.46
C PRO A 64 -8.18 6.27 -6.54
N ILE A 65 -8.77 5.40 -5.72
CA ILE A 65 -10.24 5.20 -5.66
C ILE A 65 -10.92 6.43 -5.06
N VAL A 66 -10.42 6.93 -3.93
CA VAL A 66 -11.02 8.10 -3.27
C VAL A 66 -10.87 9.35 -4.13
N PHE A 67 -9.74 9.51 -4.82
CA PHE A 67 -9.51 10.66 -5.68
C PHE A 67 -10.61 10.83 -6.76
N ILE A 68 -11.15 9.72 -7.27
CA ILE A 68 -12.17 9.75 -8.33
C ILE A 68 -13.60 9.97 -7.83
N LEU A 69 -13.90 9.77 -6.54
CA LEU A 69 -15.27 9.87 -6.01
C LEU A 69 -15.98 11.19 -6.36
N PRO A 70 -15.34 12.37 -6.23
CA PRO A 70 -15.98 13.63 -6.64
C PRO A 70 -16.19 13.73 -8.15
N MET A 71 -15.30 13.14 -8.94
CA MET A 71 -15.34 13.21 -10.41
C MET A 71 -16.44 12.33 -11.02
N ILE A 72 -16.89 11.30 -10.29
CA ILE A 72 -18.00 10.42 -10.70
C ILE A 72 -19.33 10.78 -10.03
N GLY A 73 -19.44 11.98 -9.45
CA GLY A 73 -20.67 12.48 -8.84
C GLY A 73 -21.01 11.87 -7.48
N LEU A 74 -20.12 11.07 -6.90
CA LEU A 74 -20.30 10.42 -5.61
C LEU A 74 -19.77 11.24 -4.43
N ALA A 75 -19.35 12.50 -4.62
CA ALA A 75 -18.89 13.36 -3.51
C ALA A 75 -19.61 14.72 -3.43
N THR A 76 -20.89 14.76 -3.76
CA THR A 76 -21.73 15.94 -3.53
C THR A 76 -22.13 16.06 -2.05
N ALA A 77 -21.57 17.06 -1.37
CA ALA A 77 -21.93 17.64 -0.07
C ALA A 77 -21.93 16.75 1.20
N GLY A 78 -21.13 17.17 2.19
CA GLY A 78 -21.24 16.82 3.62
C GLY A 78 -20.79 15.41 4.01
N SER A 79 -21.58 14.39 3.68
CA SER A 79 -21.44 13.05 4.25
C SER A 79 -20.29 12.24 3.65
N ILE A 80 -20.05 12.37 2.34
CA ILE A 80 -18.96 11.65 1.67
C ILE A 80 -17.59 12.08 2.18
N ASN A 81 -17.41 13.36 2.56
CA ASN A 81 -16.13 13.81 3.09
C ASN A 81 -15.79 13.07 4.40
N THR A 82 -16.77 12.88 5.29
CA THR A 82 -16.59 12.09 6.52
C THR A 82 -16.20 10.65 6.24
N TYR A 83 -16.90 9.94 5.33
CA TYR A 83 -16.56 8.55 4.99
C TYR A 83 -15.17 8.42 4.36
N VAL A 84 -14.80 9.37 3.50
CA VAL A 84 -13.48 9.45 2.90
C VAL A 84 -12.41 9.63 3.98
N GLN A 85 -12.60 10.55 4.94
CA GLN A 85 -11.64 10.78 6.01
C GLN A 85 -11.51 9.58 6.96
N VAL A 86 -12.62 8.91 7.28
CA VAL A 86 -12.61 7.65 8.05
C VAL A 86 -11.82 6.58 7.30
N GLY A 87 -12.07 6.41 6.00
CA GLY A 87 -11.35 5.45 5.18
C GLY A 87 -9.85 5.76 5.06
N TYR A 88 -9.46 7.05 4.94
CA TYR A 88 -8.06 7.45 4.97
C TYR A 88 -7.41 7.12 6.31
N THR A 89 -8.10 7.39 7.41
CA THR A 89 -7.60 7.11 8.76
C THR A 89 -7.36 5.62 8.96
N ILE A 90 -8.33 4.78 8.57
CA ILE A 90 -8.20 3.31 8.63
C ILE A 90 -7.05 2.84 7.75
N SER A 91 -6.99 3.31 6.50
CA SER A 91 -5.92 2.94 5.56
C SER A 91 -4.55 3.33 6.09
N ASP A 92 -4.42 4.49 6.73
CA ASP A 92 -3.16 4.96 7.30
C ASP A 92 -2.74 4.20 8.55
N ILE A 93 -3.67 3.86 9.44
CA ILE A 93 -3.38 3.00 10.60
C ILE A 93 -2.86 1.64 10.12
N ILE A 94 -3.51 1.04 9.11
CA ILE A 94 -3.10 -0.24 8.54
C ILE A 94 -1.74 -0.13 7.83
N ALA A 95 -1.57 0.85 6.95
CA ALA A 95 -0.39 1.02 6.11
C ALA A 95 0.84 1.52 6.87
N LYS A 96 0.68 2.09 8.08
CA LYS A 96 1.77 2.65 8.88
C LYS A 96 1.96 1.88 10.18
N ALA A 97 1.02 1.94 11.11
CA ALA A 97 1.16 1.32 12.42
C ALA A 97 1.08 -0.22 12.33
N GLY A 98 0.05 -0.75 11.67
CA GLY A 98 -0.10 -2.18 11.43
C GLY A 98 1.05 -2.75 10.59
N TYR A 99 1.41 -2.05 9.52
CA TYR A 99 2.56 -2.39 8.69
C TYR A 99 3.87 -2.37 9.48
N GLY A 100 4.07 -1.39 10.36
CA GLY A 100 5.25 -1.31 11.24
C GLY A 100 5.39 -2.52 12.15
N VAL A 101 4.28 -3.01 12.71
CA VAL A 101 4.27 -4.26 13.50
C VAL A 101 4.64 -5.47 12.63
N LEU A 102 4.13 -5.55 11.40
CA LEU A 102 4.51 -6.62 10.47
C LEU A 102 6.00 -6.59 10.14
N ILE A 103 6.56 -5.41 9.86
CA ILE A 103 8.01 -5.24 9.62
C ILE A 103 8.83 -5.68 10.83
N TYR A 104 8.40 -5.32 12.04
CA TYR A 104 9.06 -5.79 13.27
C TYR A 104 9.05 -7.31 13.38
N GLN A 105 7.92 -7.96 13.14
CA GLN A 105 7.82 -9.43 13.18
C GLN A 105 8.72 -10.10 12.13
N ILE A 106 8.80 -9.54 10.91
CA ILE A 106 9.71 -10.01 9.86
C ILE A 106 11.17 -9.90 10.34
N ALA A 107 11.54 -8.77 10.94
CA ALA A 107 12.89 -8.55 11.44
C ALA A 107 13.25 -9.58 12.52
N VAL A 108 12.35 -9.83 13.49
CA VAL A 108 12.54 -10.86 14.52
C VAL A 108 12.71 -12.24 13.89
N ALA A 109 11.81 -12.66 12.99
CA ALA A 109 11.88 -13.98 12.35
C ALA A 109 13.20 -14.19 11.59
N LYS A 110 13.69 -13.16 10.90
CA LYS A 110 14.98 -13.22 10.19
C LYS A 110 16.16 -13.23 11.16
N SER A 111 16.14 -12.43 12.21
CA SER A 111 17.20 -12.42 13.23
C SER A 111 17.32 -13.77 13.93
N THR A 112 16.21 -14.43 14.28
CA THR A 112 16.24 -15.78 14.88
C THR A 112 16.86 -16.80 13.93
N ALA A 113 16.43 -16.83 12.67
CA ALA A 113 16.99 -17.75 11.66
C ALA A 113 18.51 -17.56 11.47
N HIS A 114 18.99 -16.32 11.47
CA HIS A 114 20.42 -16.02 11.39
C HIS A 114 21.24 -16.45 12.60
N VAL A 115 20.64 -16.58 13.79
CA VAL A 115 21.32 -17.07 15.00
C VAL A 115 21.38 -18.60 15.02
N GLU A 116 20.37 -19.27 14.49
CA GLU A 116 20.31 -20.75 14.43
C GLU A 116 21.25 -21.34 13.36
N GLU A 117 21.45 -20.65 12.23
CA GLU A 117 22.34 -21.07 11.14
C GLU A 117 23.81 -21.34 11.58
N PRO A 118 24.49 -20.46 12.35
CA PRO A 118 25.82 -20.73 12.89
C PRO A 118 25.83 -21.69 14.09
N ALA A 119 24.69 -22.01 14.72
CA ALA A 119 24.64 -22.96 15.83
C ALA A 119 24.55 -24.43 15.38
N LEU A 120 24.23 -24.65 14.10
CA LEU A 120 24.08 -25.97 13.47
C LEU A 120 25.22 -26.33 12.51
N ALA A 121 26.19 -25.41 12.31
CA ALA A 121 27.39 -25.57 11.48
C ALA A 121 28.61 -25.97 12.31
#